data_AF-A0A7S0NJI3-F1
#
_entry.id   AF-A0A7S0NJI3-F1
#
_cell.length_a   1.000
_cell.length_b   1.000
_cell.length_c   1.000
_cell.angle_alpha   90.00
_cell.angle_beta   90.00
_cell.angle_gamma   90.00
#
_symmetry.space_group_name_H-M   'P 1'
#
loop_
_entity.id
_entity.type
_entity.pdbx_description
1 polymer ?
#
loop_
_entity_poly.entity_id
_entity_poly.type
_entity_poly.pdbx_seq_one_letter_code
_entity_poly.pdbx_strand_id
1 'polypeptide(L)'
;LDALAAALTARGDDAVGEPADTSATATATAAPPPGSSADGDGADEPFPASMLGWESNAHTPLTVEQVAARTARGNRLVVLSVKAHGPSGQGKALNAAYRAAKADLVGEMESDDLRPPDAFATLREALMNNPEWDCATSRVRLCGWQRPGMERWIDWQNEQVTGEAMRRARFIEIPALRASGLYRREALERVAMRDGREDDVSDGAPEDEPTSPYMGDETSQPYRDLWVVDGVVADCAHDADPTYDLIERKGRRPSGWWPVDADFWQRWFACGLVAGKVREPLYYWRQYPSQSTRTHDRCSLGQLRRCKAHFLLAQGGAARGRCVQVWGTGDTLAAWVDDLRGVLTGWDKSGFLARSPPASAASESGAAKLRTELLSAGARATVRAVEYRPGAPVGKKRLAREDEASYAAVAEAGVKLDVDAAGATLPPIRLFAFGMEKARRKVARTFPRFDAREGDDHWFVG
;
A
#
# COMPACT_ATOMS: atom_id res chain seq x y z
N LEU A 1 27.43 19.72 0.51
CA LEU A 1 26.98 20.34 -0.76
C LEU A 1 28.16 20.97 -1.50
N ASP A 2 28.99 21.77 -0.84
CA ASP A 2 30.20 22.35 -1.45
C ASP A 2 31.21 21.31 -1.96
N ALA A 3 31.38 20.20 -1.22
CA ALA A 3 32.21 19.07 -1.66
C ALA A 3 31.66 18.34 -2.89
N LEU A 4 30.33 18.26 -3.05
CA LEU A 4 29.67 17.66 -4.21
C LEU A 4 29.77 18.59 -5.43
N ALA A 5 29.56 19.89 -5.24
CA ALA A 5 29.76 20.88 -6.30
C ALA A 5 31.20 20.81 -6.82
N ALA A 6 32.19 20.76 -5.93
CA ALA A 6 33.59 20.59 -6.31
C ALA A 6 33.87 19.27 -7.08
N ALA A 7 33.23 18.16 -6.70
CA ALA A 7 33.39 16.87 -7.38
C ALA A 7 32.73 16.82 -8.77
N LEU A 8 31.58 17.49 -8.95
CA LEU A 8 30.89 17.61 -10.24
C LEU A 8 31.62 18.57 -11.19
N THR A 9 32.10 19.70 -10.67
CA THR A 9 32.94 20.67 -11.41
C THR A 9 34.26 20.04 -11.85
N ALA A 10 34.89 19.20 -11.01
CA ALA A 10 36.11 18.48 -11.38
C ALA A 10 35.93 17.47 -12.54
N ARG A 11 34.70 17.08 -12.87
CA ARG A 11 34.36 16.23 -14.03
C ARG A 11 34.01 17.02 -15.31
N GLY A 12 33.83 18.34 -15.22
CA GLY A 12 33.41 19.18 -16.35
C GLY A 12 31.91 19.14 -16.67
N ASP A 13 31.06 18.70 -15.73
CA ASP A 13 29.60 18.61 -15.89
C ASP A 13 28.87 19.93 -15.51
N ASP A 14 29.49 21.10 -15.75
CA ASP A 14 28.86 22.40 -15.55
C ASP A 14 27.93 22.73 -16.74
N ALA A 15 26.65 22.38 -16.61
CA ALA A 15 25.58 23.03 -17.38
C ALA A 15 24.39 23.32 -16.45
N VAL A 16 24.45 24.49 -15.82
CA VAL A 16 23.24 25.23 -15.41
C VAL A 16 22.43 25.47 -16.69
N GLY A 17 21.23 24.91 -16.75
CA GLY A 17 20.40 24.95 -17.95
C GLY A 17 19.91 26.36 -18.28
N GLU A 18 20.19 26.81 -19.50
CA GLU A 18 19.31 27.74 -20.23
C GLU A 18 18.20 26.95 -20.94
N PRO A 19 17.04 27.56 -21.23
CA PRO A 19 15.87 26.84 -21.72
C PRO A 19 16.08 26.41 -23.18
N ALA A 20 16.04 25.10 -23.44
CA ALA A 20 16.15 24.58 -24.79
C ALA A 20 14.78 24.58 -25.50
N ASP A 21 14.81 25.24 -26.64
CA ASP A 21 13.77 25.42 -27.67
C ASP A 21 13.09 24.10 -28.09
N THR A 22 11.77 24.17 -28.23
CA THR A 22 10.89 23.05 -28.59
C THR A 22 10.84 22.87 -30.11
N SER A 23 11.82 22.22 -30.72
CA SER A 23 11.62 21.52 -31.99
C SER A 23 12.77 20.56 -32.32
N ALA A 24 12.59 19.27 -32.02
CA ALA A 24 13.28 18.20 -32.75
C ALA A 24 12.56 16.87 -32.55
N THR A 25 12.00 16.35 -33.64
CA THR A 25 11.42 15.02 -33.80
C THR A 25 12.43 13.91 -33.51
N ALA A 26 12.05 12.96 -32.66
CA ALA A 26 12.86 11.79 -32.31
C ALA A 26 12.65 10.63 -33.32
N THR A 27 13.75 10.14 -33.91
CA THR A 27 13.79 8.84 -34.60
C THR A 27 14.90 7.97 -34.02
N ALA A 28 14.46 6.84 -33.45
CA ALA A 28 15.03 5.49 -33.39
C ALA A 28 16.50 5.21 -32.95
N THR A 29 16.54 4.34 -31.93
CA THR A 29 17.46 3.19 -31.72
C THR A 29 18.97 3.43 -31.64
N ALA A 30 19.52 3.26 -30.43
CA ALA A 30 20.92 2.91 -30.22
C ALA A 30 20.99 1.58 -29.45
N ALA A 31 21.62 0.57 -30.06
CA ALA A 31 21.96 -0.70 -29.45
C ALA A 31 23.03 -0.53 -28.35
N PRO A 32 23.07 -1.39 -27.32
CA PRO A 32 24.09 -1.32 -26.28
C PRO A 32 25.48 -1.71 -26.82
N PRO A 33 26.57 -1.16 -26.27
CA PRO A 33 27.92 -1.45 -26.74
C PRO A 33 28.37 -2.87 -26.36
N PRO A 34 29.27 -3.51 -27.14
CA PRO A 34 29.70 -4.87 -26.88
C PRO A 34 30.85 -4.96 -25.87
N GLY A 35 30.66 -5.82 -24.86
CA GLY A 35 31.65 -6.77 -24.35
C GLY A 35 32.76 -6.29 -23.41
N SER A 36 32.77 -6.81 -22.18
CA SER A 36 34.00 -7.34 -21.57
C SER A 36 33.78 -8.79 -21.19
N SER A 37 34.47 -9.68 -21.89
CA SER A 37 34.60 -11.10 -21.56
C SER A 37 35.42 -11.28 -20.28
N ALA A 38 34.82 -11.92 -19.27
CA ALA A 38 35.56 -12.62 -18.23
C ALA A 38 34.95 -14.02 -18.14
N ASP A 39 35.70 -15.01 -18.62
CA ASP A 39 35.36 -16.42 -18.51
C ASP A 39 35.32 -16.84 -17.03
N GLY A 40 34.23 -17.48 -16.65
CA GLY A 40 34.02 -18.12 -15.35
C GLY A 40 32.55 -18.05 -14.93
N ASP A 41 31.75 -19.06 -15.28
CA ASP A 41 30.47 -19.53 -14.68
C ASP A 41 29.61 -18.54 -13.85
N GLY A 42 29.54 -17.26 -14.22
CA GLY A 42 28.93 -16.18 -13.44
C GLY A 42 27.64 -15.63 -14.03
N ALA A 43 26.99 -16.35 -14.95
CA ALA A 43 25.77 -15.88 -15.61
C ALA A 43 24.55 -15.80 -14.66
N ASP A 44 24.59 -16.45 -13.49
CA ASP A 44 23.44 -16.56 -12.58
C ASP A 44 23.45 -15.57 -11.39
N GLU A 45 24.55 -14.87 -11.12
CA GLU A 45 24.66 -13.91 -10.00
C GLU A 45 25.05 -12.49 -10.48
N PRO A 46 24.10 -11.53 -10.52
CA PRO A 46 24.37 -10.16 -10.99
C PRO A 46 25.27 -9.34 -10.05
N PHE A 47 25.68 -9.90 -8.91
CA PHE A 47 26.52 -9.24 -7.90
C PHE A 47 27.56 -10.18 -7.33
N PRO A 48 28.75 -9.68 -6.96
CA PRO A 48 29.73 -10.47 -6.24
C PRO A 48 29.21 -10.86 -4.83
N ALA A 49 29.61 -12.03 -4.33
CA ALA A 49 29.17 -12.56 -3.04
C ALA A 49 29.37 -11.60 -1.84
N SER A 50 30.41 -10.77 -1.88
CA SER A 50 30.66 -9.73 -0.86
C SER A 50 29.54 -8.69 -0.76
N MET A 51 28.83 -8.41 -1.85
CA MET A 51 27.70 -7.49 -1.87
C MET A 51 26.42 -8.15 -1.33
N LEU A 52 26.34 -9.48 -1.41
CA LEU A 52 25.18 -10.27 -0.98
C LEU A 52 25.23 -10.65 0.51
N GLY A 53 26.41 -10.64 1.13
CA GLY A 53 26.60 -10.96 2.56
C GLY A 53 26.06 -9.91 3.52
N TRP A 54 25.94 -10.29 4.80
CA TRP A 54 25.73 -9.36 5.91
C TRP A 54 26.87 -9.46 6.90
N GLU A 55 27.40 -8.31 7.28
CA GLU A 55 28.38 -8.16 8.35
C GLU A 55 27.93 -6.98 9.22
N SER A 56 27.85 -7.19 10.54
CA SER A 56 27.19 -6.26 11.47
C SER A 56 27.73 -4.83 11.44
N ASN A 57 28.98 -4.62 10.99
CA ASN A 57 29.66 -3.33 10.96
C ASN A 57 30.17 -2.91 9.56
N ALA A 58 29.90 -3.68 8.50
CA ALA A 58 30.57 -3.46 7.20
C ALA A 58 29.71 -2.73 6.16
N HIS A 59 28.39 -2.67 6.32
CA HIS A 59 27.55 -1.98 5.35
C HIS A 59 27.55 -0.47 5.63
N THR A 60 28.44 0.24 4.94
CA THR A 60 28.43 1.69 4.87
C THR A 60 27.80 2.09 3.54
N PRO A 61 26.62 2.74 3.52
CA PRO A 61 26.05 3.29 2.30
C PRO A 61 27.06 4.21 1.60
N LEU A 62 27.01 4.27 0.28
CA LEU A 62 27.88 5.17 -0.46
C LEU A 62 27.66 6.61 -0.02
N THR A 63 28.74 7.37 0.14
CA THR A 63 28.62 8.81 0.33
C THR A 63 28.10 9.46 -0.95
N VAL A 64 27.52 10.65 -0.83
CA VAL A 64 27.03 11.43 -1.96
C VAL A 64 28.12 11.63 -3.02
N GLU A 65 29.36 11.86 -2.60
CA GLU A 65 30.53 12.03 -3.46
C GLU A 65 30.86 10.73 -4.20
N GLN A 66 30.78 9.58 -3.51
CA GLN A 66 30.98 8.27 -4.14
C GLN A 66 29.89 7.96 -5.17
N VAL A 67 28.63 8.34 -4.92
CA VAL A 67 27.54 8.20 -5.88
C VAL A 67 27.77 9.10 -7.10
N ALA A 68 28.14 10.37 -6.88
CA ALA A 68 28.45 11.31 -7.96
C ALA A 68 29.62 10.84 -8.83
N ALA A 69 30.70 10.35 -8.21
CA ALA A 69 31.85 9.80 -8.92
C ALA A 69 31.49 8.57 -9.78
N ARG A 70 30.50 7.77 -9.36
CA ARG A 70 30.03 6.57 -10.06
C ARG A 70 28.90 6.82 -11.06
N THR A 71 28.44 8.07 -11.20
CA THR A 71 27.32 8.39 -12.11
C THR A 71 27.77 8.23 -13.56
N ALA A 72 27.10 7.34 -14.31
CA ALA A 72 27.38 7.11 -15.72
C ALA A 72 27.12 8.36 -16.59
N ARG A 73 27.89 8.50 -17.67
CA ARG A 73 27.73 9.61 -18.62
C ARG A 73 26.32 9.59 -19.23
N GLY A 74 25.69 10.76 -19.34
CA GLY A 74 24.32 10.89 -19.84
C GLY A 74 23.24 10.78 -18.75
N ASN A 75 23.59 10.33 -17.53
CA ASN A 75 22.69 10.38 -16.38
C ASN A 75 22.86 11.72 -15.66
N ARG A 76 21.74 12.33 -15.27
CA ARG A 76 21.72 13.50 -14.40
C ARG A 76 21.53 13.05 -12.95
N LEU A 77 22.51 13.33 -12.11
CA LEU A 77 22.38 13.16 -10.66
C LEU A 77 21.87 14.46 -10.03
N VAL A 78 20.80 14.37 -9.25
CA VAL A 78 20.31 15.47 -8.42
C VAL A 78 20.38 15.02 -6.97
N VAL A 79 21.12 15.76 -6.15
CA VAL A 79 21.27 15.47 -4.72
C VAL A 79 20.42 16.45 -3.95
N LEU A 80 19.54 15.91 -3.11
CA LEU A 80 18.64 16.66 -2.26
C LEU A 80 19.03 16.45 -0.80
N SER A 81 18.83 17.48 0.02
CA SER A 81 18.97 17.38 1.46
C SER A 81 17.59 17.56 2.09
N VAL A 82 17.20 16.62 2.93
CA VAL A 82 15.91 16.63 3.61
C VAL A 82 16.16 16.55 5.11
N LYS A 83 15.55 17.45 5.87
CA LYS A 83 15.60 17.40 7.33
C LYS A 83 14.66 16.31 7.82
N ALA A 84 15.21 15.24 8.40
CA ALA A 84 14.41 14.17 9.00
C ALA A 84 13.85 14.58 10.37
N HIS A 85 12.76 13.93 10.79
CA HIS A 85 12.19 14.04 12.13
C HIS A 85 12.46 12.71 12.87
N GLY A 86 13.65 12.57 13.47
CA GLY A 86 14.07 11.33 14.14
C GLY A 86 14.64 10.27 13.19
N PRO A 87 14.65 8.98 13.58
CA PRO A 87 15.24 7.88 12.80
C PRO A 87 14.42 7.49 11.56
N SER A 88 13.46 8.32 11.16
CA SER A 88 12.59 8.09 10.02
C SER A 88 12.22 9.38 9.31
N GLY A 89 11.82 9.21 8.06
CA GLY A 89 11.60 10.24 7.06
C GLY A 89 11.76 9.69 5.65
N GLN A 90 11.59 8.37 5.47
CA GLN A 90 11.75 7.71 4.19
C GLN A 90 10.73 8.26 3.19
N GLY A 91 9.45 8.36 3.56
CA GLY A 91 8.44 8.90 2.65
C GLY A 91 8.68 10.39 2.35
N LYS A 92 9.22 11.15 3.31
CA LYS A 92 9.65 12.54 3.08
C LYS A 92 10.78 12.63 2.03
N ALA A 93 11.82 11.81 2.17
CA ALA A 93 12.93 11.74 1.22
C ALA A 93 12.45 11.28 -0.17
N LEU A 94 11.58 10.27 -0.22
CA LEU A 94 10.99 9.75 -1.45
C LEU A 94 10.09 10.78 -2.14
N ASN A 95 9.27 11.52 -1.40
CA ASN A 95 8.46 12.60 -1.98
C ASN A 95 9.33 13.73 -2.54
N ALA A 96 10.43 14.09 -1.86
CA ALA A 96 11.39 15.06 -2.39
C ALA A 96 12.05 14.55 -3.69
N ALA A 97 12.48 13.29 -3.72
CA ALA A 97 13.04 12.66 -4.92
C ALA A 97 12.03 12.58 -6.07
N TYR A 98 10.79 12.19 -5.78
CA TYR A 98 9.68 12.13 -6.74
C TYR A 98 9.37 13.51 -7.34
N ARG A 99 9.36 14.56 -6.52
CA ARG A 99 9.17 15.95 -6.98
C ARG A 99 10.28 16.43 -7.91
N ALA A 100 11.52 16.00 -7.65
CA ALA A 100 12.67 16.34 -8.49
C ALA A 100 12.75 15.50 -9.76
N ALA A 101 12.20 14.29 -9.75
CA ALA A 101 12.09 13.44 -10.93
C ALA A 101 11.14 14.07 -11.95
N LYS A 102 11.54 14.09 -13.23
CA LYS A 102 10.77 14.74 -14.32
C LYS A 102 10.23 13.77 -15.37
N ALA A 103 10.67 12.51 -15.36
CA ALA A 103 10.26 11.53 -16.34
C ALA A 103 8.84 11.00 -16.08
N ASP A 104 8.20 10.48 -17.12
CA ASP A 104 6.87 9.85 -17.07
C ASP A 104 6.88 8.50 -16.33
N LEU A 105 8.05 7.87 -16.24
CA LEU A 105 8.25 6.65 -15.48
C LEU A 105 9.13 6.95 -14.26
N VAL A 106 8.71 6.47 -13.10
CA VAL A 106 9.39 6.66 -11.81
C VAL A 106 9.76 5.30 -11.25
N GLY A 107 11.06 5.07 -11.06
CA GLY A 107 11.61 3.89 -10.42
C GLY A 107 12.21 4.24 -9.08
N GLU A 108 12.28 3.25 -8.19
CA GLU A 108 12.78 3.45 -6.82
C GLU A 108 13.90 2.46 -6.49
N MET A 109 14.76 2.89 -5.56
CA MET A 109 15.83 2.07 -5.00
C MET A 109 16.23 2.62 -3.63
N GLU A 110 16.15 1.77 -2.60
CA GLU A 110 16.68 2.10 -1.28
C GLU A 110 18.22 2.08 -1.31
N SER A 111 18.86 2.93 -0.49
CA SER A 111 20.30 3.17 -0.55
C SER A 111 21.17 1.95 -0.19
N ASP A 112 20.58 0.97 0.46
CA ASP A 112 21.21 -0.25 0.99
C ASP A 112 20.83 -1.52 0.22
N ASP A 113 19.89 -1.43 -0.73
CA ASP A 113 19.44 -2.53 -1.58
C ASP A 113 20.25 -2.62 -2.89
N LEU A 114 20.03 -3.68 -3.67
CA LEU A 114 20.71 -3.89 -4.95
C LEU A 114 19.71 -4.15 -6.10
N ARG A 115 20.08 -3.72 -7.31
CA ARG A 115 19.36 -4.00 -8.56
C ARG A 115 20.33 -4.36 -9.70
N PRO A 116 20.06 -5.41 -10.50
CA PRO A 116 20.92 -5.74 -11.63
C PRO A 116 20.93 -4.57 -12.64
N PRO A 117 22.00 -4.39 -13.44
CA PRO A 117 22.16 -3.23 -14.33
C PRO A 117 21.00 -2.98 -15.31
N ASP A 118 20.31 -4.04 -15.73
CA ASP A 118 19.20 -4.03 -16.69
C ASP A 118 17.82 -3.92 -16.03
N ALA A 119 17.73 -3.87 -14.69
CA ALA A 119 16.46 -3.93 -13.96
C ALA A 119 15.38 -2.98 -14.48
N PHE A 120 15.70 -1.69 -14.62
CA PHE A 120 14.73 -0.69 -15.09
C PHE A 120 14.42 -0.82 -16.58
N ALA A 121 15.35 -1.32 -17.40
CA ALA A 121 15.09 -1.60 -18.81
C ALA A 121 14.06 -2.74 -18.95
N THR A 122 14.25 -3.83 -18.21
CA THR A 122 13.33 -4.98 -18.16
C THR A 122 11.96 -4.59 -17.62
N LEU A 123 11.89 -3.81 -16.54
CA LEU A 123 10.62 -3.31 -16.00
C LEU A 123 9.90 -2.38 -16.97
N ARG A 124 10.64 -1.50 -17.66
CA ARG A 124 10.08 -0.61 -18.69
C ARG A 124 9.53 -1.42 -19.86
N GLU A 125 10.27 -2.38 -20.38
CA GLU A 125 9.81 -3.25 -21.47
C GLU A 125 8.52 -3.99 -21.08
N ALA A 126 8.48 -4.58 -19.88
CA ALA A 126 7.28 -5.22 -19.37
C ALA A 126 6.08 -4.25 -19.29
N LEU A 127 6.29 -3.02 -18.81
CA LEU A 127 5.25 -2.00 -18.72
C LEU A 127 4.76 -1.53 -20.11
N MET A 128 5.64 -1.47 -21.10
CA MET A 128 5.25 -1.13 -22.48
C MET A 128 4.50 -2.27 -23.17
N ASN A 129 4.88 -3.52 -22.89
CA ASN A 129 4.24 -4.72 -23.46
C ASN A 129 2.88 -5.06 -22.81
N ASN A 130 2.57 -4.46 -21.65
CA ASN A 130 1.31 -4.62 -20.94
C ASN A 130 0.70 -3.23 -20.67
N PRO A 131 0.07 -2.61 -21.68
CA PRO A 131 -0.41 -1.23 -21.59
C PRO A 131 -1.48 -1.02 -20.51
N GLU A 132 -2.15 -2.09 -20.08
CA GLU A 132 -3.11 -2.06 -18.97
C GLU A 132 -2.46 -2.00 -17.57
N TRP A 133 -1.14 -2.16 -17.47
CA TRP A 133 -0.42 -2.01 -16.20
C TRP A 133 -0.09 -0.54 -15.94
N ASP A 134 -0.42 -0.10 -14.72
CA ASP A 134 -0.04 1.19 -14.18
C ASP A 134 1.36 1.17 -13.53
N CYS A 135 1.83 -0.03 -13.15
CA CYS A 135 3.22 -0.28 -12.77
C CYS A 135 3.68 -1.70 -13.09
N ALA A 136 4.98 -1.87 -13.28
CA ALA A 136 5.64 -3.18 -13.32
C ALA A 136 6.48 -3.35 -12.05
N THR A 137 6.22 -4.39 -11.27
CA THR A 137 7.05 -4.82 -10.13
C THR A 137 7.92 -6.01 -10.54
N SER A 138 8.92 -6.37 -9.75
CA SER A 138 9.71 -7.58 -9.97
C SER A 138 9.53 -8.58 -8.85
N ARG A 139 10.00 -9.81 -9.08
CA ARG A 139 10.32 -10.67 -7.95
C ARG A 139 11.47 -10.07 -7.14
N VAL A 140 11.52 -10.44 -5.88
CA VAL A 140 12.52 -10.00 -4.91
C VAL A 140 13.39 -11.19 -4.50
N ARG A 141 14.69 -10.96 -4.39
CA ARG A 141 15.63 -11.86 -3.69
C ARG A 141 16.03 -11.22 -2.37
N LEU A 142 16.14 -12.00 -1.31
CA LEU A 142 16.72 -11.52 -0.06
C LEU A 142 18.24 -11.59 -0.14
N CYS A 143 18.92 -10.60 0.40
CA CYS A 143 20.36 -10.66 0.66
C CYS A 143 20.65 -10.18 2.09
N GLY A 144 21.89 -10.36 2.53
CA GLY A 144 22.31 -10.00 3.87
C GLY A 144 21.86 -11.00 4.94
N TRP A 145 21.20 -10.52 5.99
CA TRP A 145 20.88 -11.33 7.17
C TRP A 145 19.74 -12.31 6.90
N GLN A 146 20.06 -13.61 6.89
CA GLN A 146 19.08 -14.67 6.65
C GLN A 146 18.03 -14.76 7.77
N ARG A 147 16.76 -14.84 7.37
CA ARG A 147 15.61 -14.86 8.29
C ARG A 147 14.51 -15.75 7.69
N PRO A 148 14.28 -16.95 8.25
CA PRO A 148 13.29 -17.88 7.70
C PRO A 148 11.88 -17.33 7.58
N GLY A 149 11.49 -16.39 8.45
CA GLY A 149 10.19 -15.71 8.36
C GLY A 149 10.06 -14.82 7.14
N MET A 150 11.12 -14.09 6.80
CA MET A 150 11.16 -13.19 5.64
C MET A 150 11.26 -13.98 4.34
N GLU A 151 12.04 -15.07 4.33
CA GLU A 151 12.15 -15.97 3.19
C GLU A 151 10.78 -16.52 2.79
N ARG A 152 10.02 -17.07 3.76
CA ARG A 152 8.65 -17.54 3.50
C ARG A 152 7.72 -16.44 2.98
N TRP A 153 7.87 -15.21 3.47
CA TRP A 153 7.06 -14.09 3.00
C TRP A 153 7.44 -13.70 1.57
N ILE A 154 8.72 -13.62 1.25
CA ILE A 154 9.19 -13.30 -0.11
C ILE A 154 8.83 -14.39 -1.11
N ASP A 155 8.93 -15.67 -0.74
CA ASP A 155 8.47 -16.78 -1.57
C ASP A 155 6.99 -16.61 -1.92
N TRP A 156 6.15 -16.37 -0.91
CA TRP A 156 4.73 -16.10 -1.12
C TRP A 156 4.48 -14.81 -1.94
N GLN A 157 5.20 -13.72 -1.67
CA GLN A 157 5.07 -12.45 -2.38
C GLN A 157 5.41 -12.62 -3.88
N ASN A 158 6.46 -13.38 -4.18
CA ASN A 158 6.93 -13.66 -5.53
C ASN A 158 5.97 -14.52 -6.37
N GLU A 159 5.03 -15.21 -5.71
CA GLU A 159 3.94 -15.95 -6.37
C GLU A 159 2.76 -15.04 -6.78
N GLN A 160 2.68 -13.82 -6.27
CA GLN A 160 1.62 -12.87 -6.63
C GLN A 160 1.96 -12.19 -7.96
N VAL A 161 1.86 -12.93 -9.07
CA VAL A 161 2.40 -12.50 -10.38
C VAL A 161 1.43 -11.62 -11.19
N THR A 162 0.12 -11.74 -10.97
CA THR A 162 -0.89 -10.97 -11.71
C THR A 162 -1.50 -9.86 -10.86
N GLY A 163 -1.99 -8.79 -11.50
CA GLY A 163 -2.68 -7.70 -10.81
C GLY A 163 -3.87 -8.15 -9.97
N GLU A 164 -4.65 -9.11 -10.46
CA GLU A 164 -5.75 -9.71 -9.69
C GLU A 164 -5.26 -10.51 -8.48
N ALA A 165 -4.16 -11.27 -8.62
CA ALA A 165 -3.58 -11.99 -7.49
C ALA A 165 -3.07 -11.00 -6.43
N MET A 166 -2.37 -9.95 -6.83
CA MET A 166 -1.88 -8.90 -5.92
C MET A 166 -3.03 -8.14 -5.25
N ARG A 167 -4.07 -7.78 -6.02
CA ARG A 167 -5.29 -7.16 -5.50
C ARG A 167 -5.92 -8.03 -4.42
N ARG A 168 -6.15 -9.32 -4.67
CA ARG A 168 -6.74 -10.23 -3.67
C ARG A 168 -5.83 -10.47 -2.48
N ALA A 169 -4.54 -10.57 -2.72
CA ALA A 169 -3.53 -10.84 -1.70
C ALA A 169 -3.30 -9.67 -0.73
N ARG A 170 -3.64 -8.43 -1.10
CA ARG A 170 -3.37 -7.22 -0.29
C ARG A 170 -3.95 -7.24 1.14
N PHE A 171 -5.01 -8.04 1.37
CA PHE A 171 -5.60 -8.21 2.69
C PHE A 171 -5.03 -9.42 3.46
N ILE A 172 -4.23 -10.26 2.80
CA ILE A 172 -3.42 -11.31 3.43
C ILE A 172 -2.10 -10.69 3.89
N GLU A 173 -1.31 -10.18 2.94
CA GLU A 173 -0.06 -9.47 3.21
C GLU A 173 0.29 -8.47 2.09
N ILE A 174 1.36 -7.70 2.26
CA ILE A 174 1.87 -6.76 1.24
C ILE A 174 2.30 -7.56 0.00
N PRO A 175 1.65 -7.33 -1.18
CA PRO A 175 1.77 -8.22 -2.34
C PRO A 175 3.01 -7.95 -3.20
N ALA A 176 3.72 -6.85 -2.99
CA ALA A 176 5.02 -6.56 -3.59
C ALA A 176 5.79 -5.55 -2.71
N LEU A 177 7.11 -5.56 -2.76
CA LEU A 177 7.89 -4.42 -2.27
C LEU A 177 7.70 -3.24 -3.22
N ARG A 178 7.32 -2.08 -2.68
CA ARG A 178 7.14 -0.86 -3.47
C ARG A 178 8.42 -0.49 -4.23
N ALA A 179 9.55 -0.57 -3.53
CA ALA A 179 10.85 -0.28 -4.11
C ALA A 179 11.27 -1.22 -5.25
N SER A 180 10.57 -2.35 -5.47
CA SER A 180 10.82 -3.24 -6.62
C SER A 180 10.25 -2.73 -7.94
N GLY A 181 9.39 -1.71 -7.91
CA GLY A 181 8.60 -1.26 -9.06
C GLY A 181 9.23 -0.20 -9.96
N LEU A 182 8.65 -0.10 -11.16
CA LEU A 182 8.69 1.04 -12.06
C LEU A 182 7.23 1.46 -12.33
N TYR A 183 6.93 2.72 -12.08
CA TYR A 183 5.56 3.25 -12.01
C TYR A 183 5.32 4.29 -13.09
N ARG A 184 4.11 4.34 -13.65
CA ARG A 184 3.67 5.51 -14.41
C ARG A 184 3.47 6.68 -13.44
N ARG A 185 3.97 7.87 -13.79
CA ARG A 185 3.82 9.09 -12.97
C ARG A 185 2.36 9.39 -12.67
N GLU A 186 1.50 9.33 -13.69
CA GLU A 186 0.06 9.58 -13.56
C GLU A 186 -0.60 8.65 -12.52
N ALA A 187 -0.14 7.40 -12.43
CA ALA A 187 -0.65 6.45 -11.43
C ALA A 187 -0.20 6.84 -10.01
N LEU A 188 1.05 7.28 -9.84
CA LEU A 188 1.53 7.83 -8.57
C LEU A 188 0.77 9.10 -8.17
N GLU A 189 0.43 9.97 -9.12
CA GLU A 189 -0.40 11.16 -8.88
C GLU A 189 -1.80 10.78 -8.40
N ARG A 190 -2.44 9.77 -9.01
CA ARG A 190 -3.72 9.24 -8.54
C ARG A 190 -3.63 8.66 -7.13
N VAL A 191 -2.55 7.93 -6.83
CA VAL A 191 -2.28 7.41 -5.48
C VAL A 191 -2.05 8.54 -4.46
N ALA A 192 -1.41 9.63 -4.87
CA ALA A 192 -1.21 10.82 -4.06
C ALA A 192 -2.53 11.59 -3.81
N MET A 193 -3.41 11.69 -4.81
CA MET A 193 -4.72 12.35 -4.66
C MET A 193 -5.65 11.60 -3.69
N ARG A 194 -5.43 10.30 -3.50
CA ARG A 194 -6.06 9.53 -2.42
C ARG A 194 -5.32 9.76 -1.10
N ASP A 195 -5.04 11.02 -0.74
CA ASP A 195 -4.39 11.51 0.51
C ASP A 195 -5.35 11.58 1.71
N GLY A 196 -6.60 11.18 1.51
CA GLY A 196 -7.68 11.29 2.49
C GLY A 196 -8.94 11.90 1.87
N ARG A 197 -8.82 12.50 0.67
CA ARG A 197 -9.92 13.12 -0.10
C ARG A 197 -10.99 12.16 -0.62
N GLU A 198 -10.67 10.94 -1.00
CA GLU A 198 -11.70 9.95 -1.41
C GLU A 198 -12.31 9.19 -0.24
N ASP A 199 -11.79 9.38 0.98
CA ASP A 199 -12.54 9.05 2.19
C ASP A 199 -13.61 10.13 2.50
N ASP A 200 -13.61 11.26 1.76
CA ASP A 200 -14.47 12.45 1.98
C ASP A 200 -15.60 12.63 0.96
N VAL A 201 -15.71 11.82 -0.11
CA VAL A 201 -16.82 12.02 -1.07
C VAL A 201 -18.04 11.25 -0.59
N SER A 202 -19.00 11.97 -0.02
CA SER A 202 -20.32 11.44 0.26
C SER A 202 -20.93 10.83 -1.02
N ASP A 203 -21.54 9.65 -0.89
CA ASP A 203 -22.40 9.06 -1.93
C ASP A 203 -23.64 9.96 -2.10
N GLY A 204 -23.48 11.14 -2.72
CA GLY A 204 -24.57 12.11 -2.86
C GLY A 204 -24.19 13.59 -2.96
N ALA A 205 -22.91 13.98 -3.11
CA ALA A 205 -22.64 15.37 -3.52
C ALA A 205 -23.20 15.55 -4.95
N PRO A 206 -24.16 16.46 -5.19
CA PRO A 206 -24.59 16.77 -6.54
C PRO A 206 -23.38 17.19 -7.36
N GLU A 207 -23.35 16.86 -8.66
CA GLU A 207 -22.29 17.26 -9.61
C GLU A 207 -22.03 18.79 -9.62
N ASP A 208 -22.91 19.57 -8.97
CA ASP A 208 -22.92 21.03 -8.88
C ASP A 208 -22.44 21.62 -7.54
N GLU A 209 -22.07 20.83 -6.52
CA GLU A 209 -21.34 21.40 -5.37
C GLU A 209 -19.87 21.63 -5.77
N PRO A 210 -19.31 22.84 -5.57
CA PRO A 210 -17.92 23.08 -5.94
C PRO A 210 -17.07 22.14 -5.10
N THR A 211 -16.49 21.12 -5.76
CA THR A 211 -15.35 20.37 -5.22
C THR A 211 -14.44 21.40 -4.57
N SER A 212 -14.20 21.27 -3.25
CA SER A 212 -13.32 22.14 -2.47
C SER A 212 -12.23 22.68 -3.40
N PRO A 213 -12.11 24.02 -3.56
CA PRO A 213 -11.32 24.60 -4.62
C PRO A 213 -9.96 23.93 -4.57
N TYR A 214 -9.64 23.23 -5.66
CA TYR A 214 -8.30 22.74 -5.89
C TYR A 214 -7.38 23.92 -5.60
N MET A 215 -6.67 23.89 -4.48
CA MET A 215 -5.47 24.71 -4.34
C MET A 215 -4.52 24.06 -5.33
N GLY A 216 -4.55 24.53 -6.58
CA GLY A 216 -3.85 23.99 -7.75
C GLY A 216 -2.33 24.04 -7.66
N ASP A 217 -1.78 23.95 -6.45
CA ASP A 217 -0.38 24.13 -6.08
C ASP A 217 0.08 23.09 -5.02
N GLU A 218 -0.80 22.22 -4.50
CA GLU A 218 -0.33 21.14 -3.61
C GLU A 218 0.41 20.07 -4.43
N THR A 219 1.73 20.04 -4.25
CA THR A 219 2.62 19.07 -4.89
C THR A 219 2.22 17.63 -4.57
N SER A 220 2.11 16.77 -5.59
CA SER A 220 1.81 15.35 -5.46
C SER A 220 2.79 14.64 -4.52
N GLN A 221 2.24 13.93 -3.52
CA GLN A 221 2.98 13.19 -2.48
C GLN A 221 2.47 11.74 -2.38
N PRO A 222 2.95 10.84 -3.24
CA PRO A 222 2.46 9.45 -3.26
C PRO A 222 2.79 8.65 -1.99
N TYR A 223 3.81 9.05 -1.22
CA TYR A 223 4.29 8.31 -0.05
C TYR A 223 3.89 9.00 1.25
N ARG A 224 2.96 8.40 2.02
CA ARG A 224 2.58 8.91 3.35
C ARG A 224 3.54 8.39 4.41
N ASP A 225 4.22 9.27 5.14
CA ASP A 225 5.13 8.86 6.21
C ASP A 225 4.60 9.31 7.56
N LEU A 226 3.70 8.51 8.13
CA LEU A 226 2.98 8.86 9.35
C LEU A 226 3.74 8.40 10.60
N TRP A 227 3.69 9.22 11.65
CA TRP A 227 4.39 9.12 12.94
C TRP A 227 3.49 9.54 14.10
N VAL A 228 3.87 9.22 15.34
CA VAL A 228 3.29 9.85 16.53
C VAL A 228 4.35 10.74 17.16
N VAL A 229 4.09 12.04 17.20
CA VAL A 229 4.95 13.06 17.80
C VAL A 229 4.16 13.73 18.91
N ASP A 230 4.66 13.65 20.15
CA ASP A 230 4.01 14.23 21.34
C ASP A 230 2.52 13.84 21.51
N GLY A 231 2.19 12.58 21.16
CA GLY A 231 0.83 12.04 21.24
C GLY A 231 -0.07 12.37 20.05
N VAL A 232 0.42 13.11 19.05
CA VAL A 232 -0.32 13.49 17.84
C VAL A 232 0.22 12.74 16.62
N VAL A 233 -0.68 12.24 15.76
CA VAL A 233 -0.25 11.64 14.49
C VAL A 233 0.27 12.73 13.58
N ALA A 234 1.52 12.62 13.16
CA ALA A 234 2.19 13.53 12.25
C ALA A 234 2.44 12.87 10.89
N ASP A 235 2.23 13.59 9.78
CA ASP A 235 2.73 13.25 8.46
C ASP A 235 4.03 13.98 8.17
N CYS A 236 5.12 13.23 8.32
CA CYS A 236 6.45 13.73 8.07
C CYS A 236 6.70 13.99 6.57
N ALA A 237 5.80 13.61 5.65
CA ALA A 237 5.87 14.05 4.26
C ALA A 237 5.48 15.52 4.09
N HIS A 238 4.74 16.10 5.04
CA HIS A 238 4.23 17.46 4.93
C HIS A 238 4.98 18.47 5.81
N ASP A 239 5.99 19.12 5.25
CA ASP A 239 6.83 20.10 5.98
C ASP A 239 6.05 21.29 6.56
N ALA A 240 5.06 21.81 5.82
CA ALA A 240 4.32 23.01 6.25
C ALA A 240 3.26 22.74 7.34
N ASP A 241 2.86 21.48 7.53
CA ASP A 241 1.80 21.11 8.47
C ASP A 241 1.92 19.63 8.84
N PRO A 242 3.00 19.25 9.54
CA PRO A 242 3.27 17.85 9.82
C PRO A 242 2.23 17.25 10.76
N THR A 243 1.44 18.03 11.50
CA THR A 243 0.44 17.53 12.47
C THR A 243 -1.00 17.62 11.99
N TYR A 244 -1.25 18.10 10.77
CA TYR A 244 -2.58 18.44 10.25
C TYR A 244 -3.33 19.47 11.11
N ASP A 245 -2.62 20.47 11.64
CA ASP A 245 -3.20 21.53 12.46
C ASP A 245 -3.89 22.62 11.62
N LEU A 246 -3.53 22.76 10.34
CA LEU A 246 -4.23 23.69 9.45
C LEU A 246 -5.68 23.24 9.24
N ILE A 247 -6.62 24.17 9.37
CA ILE A 247 -8.06 23.88 9.30
C ILE A 247 -8.44 23.18 7.99
N GLU A 248 -7.89 23.63 6.87
CA GLU A 248 -8.13 23.06 5.54
C GLU A 248 -7.61 21.62 5.38
N ARG A 249 -6.74 21.18 6.30
CA ARG A 249 -6.09 19.87 6.28
C ARG A 249 -6.53 18.93 7.38
N LYS A 250 -7.13 19.43 8.46
CA LYS A 250 -7.73 18.57 9.50
C LYS A 250 -8.63 17.49 8.92
N GLY A 251 -9.41 17.83 7.89
CA GLY A 251 -10.20 16.88 7.12
C GLY A 251 -9.35 15.87 6.37
N ARG A 252 -8.24 16.26 5.74
CA ARG A 252 -7.38 15.39 4.92
C ARG A 252 -6.42 14.51 5.73
N ARG A 253 -6.48 14.55 7.05
CA ARG A 253 -5.59 13.76 7.92
C ARG A 253 -5.72 12.26 7.61
N PRO A 254 -4.62 11.57 7.30
CA PRO A 254 -4.63 10.14 7.10
C PRO A 254 -5.19 9.41 8.30
N SER A 255 -6.02 8.42 8.00
CA SER A 255 -6.71 7.64 9.01
C SER A 255 -5.77 6.58 9.56
N GLY A 256 -5.17 6.85 10.71
CA GLY A 256 -4.31 5.89 11.42
C GLY A 256 -2.82 6.02 11.10
N TRP A 257 -2.02 5.11 11.66
CA TRP A 257 -0.55 5.13 11.60
C TRP A 257 -0.04 3.83 10.98
N TRP A 258 0.05 3.80 9.65
CA TRP A 258 0.31 2.58 8.90
C TRP A 258 1.76 2.45 8.41
N PRO A 259 2.24 1.22 8.13
CA PRO A 259 3.43 1.02 7.31
C PRO A 259 3.26 1.63 5.92
N VAL A 260 4.28 2.35 5.44
CA VAL A 260 4.29 3.00 4.11
C VAL A 260 3.90 2.04 2.99
N ASP A 261 4.55 0.87 2.90
CA ASP A 261 4.30 -0.08 1.80
C ASP A 261 2.90 -0.71 1.87
N ALA A 262 2.38 -0.97 3.08
CA ALA A 262 1.04 -1.49 3.26
C ALA A 262 -0.02 -0.47 2.85
N ASP A 263 0.10 0.77 3.33
CA ASP A 263 -0.79 1.87 2.95
C ASP A 263 -0.72 2.17 1.45
N PHE A 264 0.48 2.18 0.86
CA PHE A 264 0.68 2.43 -0.56
C PHE A 264 -0.07 1.42 -1.43
N TRP A 265 0.10 0.12 -1.21
CA TRP A 265 -0.57 -0.89 -2.02
C TRP A 265 -2.08 -0.92 -1.78
N GLN A 266 -2.53 -0.62 -0.57
CA GLN A 266 -3.96 -0.50 -0.33
C GLN A 266 -4.57 0.66 -1.12
N ARG A 267 -3.96 1.85 -1.08
CA ARG A 267 -4.39 2.99 -1.92
C ARG A 267 -4.32 2.69 -3.40
N TRP A 268 -3.23 2.05 -3.85
CA TRP A 268 -3.04 1.64 -5.25
C TRP A 268 -4.24 0.85 -5.77
N PHE A 269 -4.59 -0.25 -5.10
CA PHE A 269 -5.72 -1.09 -5.52
C PHE A 269 -7.07 -0.45 -5.28
N ALA A 270 -7.20 0.42 -4.27
CA ALA A 270 -8.42 1.16 -4.02
C ALA A 270 -8.70 2.18 -5.15
N CYS A 271 -7.67 2.75 -5.77
CA CYS A 271 -7.77 3.59 -6.98
C CYS A 271 -8.12 2.79 -8.25
N GLY A 272 -8.28 1.47 -8.16
CA GLY A 272 -8.49 0.59 -9.32
C GLY A 272 -7.25 0.46 -10.21
N LEU A 273 -6.06 0.84 -9.73
CA LEU A 273 -4.82 0.75 -10.49
C LEU A 273 -4.33 -0.70 -10.56
N VAL A 274 -3.72 -1.05 -11.69
CA VAL A 274 -3.28 -2.39 -12.02
C VAL A 274 -1.76 -2.50 -11.87
N ALA A 275 -1.32 -3.43 -11.04
CA ALA A 275 0.10 -3.78 -10.90
C ALA A 275 0.41 -5.08 -11.62
N GLY A 276 1.47 -5.10 -12.43
CA GLY A 276 2.08 -6.34 -12.92
C GLY A 276 3.30 -6.74 -12.11
N LYS A 277 3.72 -8.00 -12.24
CA LYS A 277 4.98 -8.49 -11.67
C LYS A 277 5.73 -9.34 -12.68
N VAL A 278 6.94 -8.92 -13.01
CA VAL A 278 7.86 -9.71 -13.84
C VAL A 278 8.47 -10.86 -13.01
N ARG A 279 8.81 -11.97 -13.66
CA ARG A 279 9.28 -13.18 -12.97
C ARG A 279 10.76 -13.11 -12.61
N GLU A 280 11.48 -12.20 -13.25
CA GLU A 280 12.89 -11.94 -13.04
C GLU A 280 13.07 -11.27 -11.67
N PRO A 281 14.03 -11.73 -10.85
CA PRO A 281 14.33 -11.13 -9.56
C PRO A 281 15.21 -9.88 -9.74
N LEU A 282 14.57 -8.74 -10.01
CA LEU A 282 15.25 -7.48 -10.33
C LEU A 282 15.43 -6.55 -9.11
N TYR A 283 15.14 -7.05 -7.91
CA TYR A 283 15.34 -6.34 -6.65
C TYR A 283 15.90 -7.27 -5.58
N TYR A 284 17.01 -6.86 -4.99
CA TYR A 284 17.68 -7.60 -3.93
C TYR A 284 17.55 -6.80 -2.64
N TRP A 285 16.62 -7.24 -1.80
CA TRP A 285 16.27 -6.55 -0.58
C TRP A 285 17.16 -7.00 0.57
N ARG A 286 18.01 -6.10 1.04
CA ARG A 286 18.96 -6.37 2.12
C ARG A 286 18.23 -6.51 3.43
N GLN A 287 18.57 -7.54 4.18
CA GLN A 287 18.04 -7.80 5.51
C GLN A 287 19.09 -7.47 6.57
N TYR A 288 18.68 -6.80 7.64
CA TYR A 288 19.54 -6.51 8.81
C TYR A 288 18.70 -6.20 10.07
N PRO A 289 19.28 -6.26 11.28
CA PRO A 289 18.53 -6.17 12.54
C PRO A 289 17.78 -4.87 12.78
N SER A 290 18.33 -3.72 12.37
CA SER A 290 17.78 -2.40 12.69
C SER A 290 16.67 -1.92 11.74
N GLN A 291 16.27 -2.71 10.74
CA GLN A 291 15.20 -2.34 9.80
C GLN A 291 13.88 -2.02 10.52
N SER A 292 13.22 -0.96 10.06
CA SER A 292 11.92 -0.50 10.59
C SER A 292 10.84 -1.59 10.56
N THR A 293 10.89 -2.53 9.62
CA THR A 293 10.00 -3.70 9.58
C THR A 293 10.09 -4.59 10.83
N ARG A 294 11.15 -4.46 11.63
CA ARG A 294 11.38 -5.23 12.86
C ARG A 294 11.34 -4.40 14.13
N THR A 295 11.84 -3.17 14.06
CA THR A 295 12.09 -2.34 15.24
C THR A 295 10.99 -1.31 15.47
N HIS A 296 10.15 -1.05 14.47
CA HIS A 296 9.20 0.06 14.52
C HIS A 296 7.76 -0.43 14.71
N ASP A 297 7.08 0.10 15.73
CA ASP A 297 5.72 -0.34 16.11
C ASP A 297 4.67 -0.14 15.01
N ARG A 298 4.87 0.83 14.12
CA ARG A 298 4.00 0.99 12.94
C ARG A 298 3.97 -0.26 12.06
N CYS A 299 5.06 -1.02 12.02
CA CYS A 299 5.21 -2.26 11.26
C CYS A 299 4.75 -3.50 12.03
N SER A 300 4.15 -3.33 13.21
CA SER A 300 3.58 -4.43 13.98
C SER A 300 2.45 -5.14 13.23
N LEU A 301 2.25 -6.42 13.53
CA LEU A 301 1.14 -7.21 12.98
C LEU A 301 -0.22 -6.58 13.26
N GLY A 302 -0.37 -5.90 14.41
CA GLY A 302 -1.60 -5.18 14.76
C GLY A 302 -1.86 -3.99 13.84
N GLN A 303 -0.85 -3.18 13.55
CA GLN A 303 -0.99 -2.04 12.64
C GLN A 303 -1.21 -2.48 11.19
N LEU A 304 -0.55 -3.55 10.74
CA LEU A 304 -0.83 -4.15 9.43
C LEU A 304 -2.30 -4.61 9.32
N ARG A 305 -2.82 -5.29 10.35
CA ARG A 305 -4.22 -5.74 10.37
C ARG A 305 -5.21 -4.56 10.37
N ARG A 306 -4.95 -3.53 11.17
CA ARG A 306 -5.79 -2.32 11.23
C ARG A 306 -5.79 -1.53 9.91
N CYS A 307 -4.64 -1.44 9.24
CA CYS A 307 -4.56 -0.90 7.89
C CYS A 307 -5.49 -1.67 6.94
N LYS A 308 -5.38 -2.99 6.91
CA LYS A 308 -6.24 -3.86 6.10
C LYS A 308 -7.74 -3.72 6.45
N ALA A 309 -8.08 -3.68 7.74
CA ALA A 309 -9.46 -3.49 8.21
C ALA A 309 -10.04 -2.14 7.78
N HIS A 310 -9.25 -1.07 7.86
CA HIS A 310 -9.62 0.26 7.37
C HIS A 310 -9.95 0.21 5.87
N PHE A 311 -9.05 -0.33 5.03
CA PHE A 311 -9.27 -0.38 3.58
C PHE A 311 -10.34 -1.38 3.12
N LEU A 312 -10.72 -2.35 3.96
CA LEU A 312 -11.91 -3.18 3.70
C LEU A 312 -13.20 -2.37 3.81
N LEU A 313 -13.25 -1.40 4.72
CA LEU A 313 -14.45 -0.60 5.05
C LEU A 313 -14.43 0.81 4.43
N ALA A 314 -13.29 1.26 3.92
CA ALA A 314 -13.13 2.52 3.21
C ALA A 314 -13.88 2.53 1.87
N GLN A 315 -13.92 3.69 1.22
CA GLN A 315 -14.47 3.83 -0.14
C GLN A 315 -13.82 2.85 -1.12
N GLY A 316 -14.63 2.16 -1.92
CA GLY A 316 -14.15 1.11 -2.84
C GLY A 316 -13.66 -0.17 -2.14
N GLY A 317 -13.76 -0.24 -0.81
CA GLY A 317 -13.48 -1.43 -0.01
C GLY A 317 -14.61 -2.45 -0.13
N ALA A 318 -14.26 -3.73 -0.19
CA ALA A 318 -15.22 -4.81 -0.44
C ALA A 318 -16.29 -4.95 0.66
N ALA A 319 -16.02 -4.48 1.88
CA ALA A 319 -16.90 -4.63 3.05
C ALA A 319 -17.70 -3.37 3.40
N ARG A 320 -17.46 -2.24 2.72
CA ARG A 320 -18.20 -0.99 2.96
C ARG A 320 -19.70 -1.22 2.73
N GLY A 321 -20.52 -0.77 3.67
CA GLY A 321 -21.99 -0.82 3.58
C GLY A 321 -22.62 -2.22 3.58
N ARG A 322 -21.85 -3.28 3.83
CA ARG A 322 -22.32 -4.68 3.78
C ARG A 322 -22.31 -5.34 5.16
N CYS A 323 -23.10 -6.41 5.31
CA CYS A 323 -22.90 -7.36 6.42
C CYS A 323 -21.53 -8.01 6.29
N VAL A 324 -20.78 -8.10 7.39
CA VAL A 324 -19.46 -8.72 7.44
C VAL A 324 -19.48 -9.92 8.38
N GLN A 325 -19.14 -11.09 7.86
CA GLN A 325 -18.89 -12.29 8.64
C GLN A 325 -17.38 -12.56 8.66
N VAL A 326 -16.77 -12.59 9.84
CA VAL A 326 -15.37 -13.00 9.99
C VAL A 326 -15.34 -14.46 10.40
N TRP A 327 -14.80 -15.31 9.54
CA TRP A 327 -14.70 -16.75 9.72
C TRP A 327 -13.29 -17.10 10.18
N GLY A 328 -13.16 -17.67 11.37
CA GLY A 328 -11.85 -17.91 11.98
C GLY A 328 -11.93 -18.70 13.28
N THR A 329 -10.86 -18.68 14.06
CA THR A 329 -10.80 -19.29 15.40
C THR A 329 -9.97 -18.43 16.35
N GLY A 330 -10.37 -18.39 17.62
CA GLY A 330 -9.54 -17.87 18.72
C GLY A 330 -9.12 -16.40 18.54
N ASP A 331 -7.93 -16.06 19.02
CA ASP A 331 -7.45 -14.67 19.11
C ASP A 331 -7.37 -13.96 17.76
N THR A 332 -7.05 -14.69 16.67
CA THR A 332 -7.02 -14.08 15.33
C THR A 332 -8.42 -13.65 14.88
N LEU A 333 -9.44 -14.47 15.15
CA LEU A 333 -10.84 -14.11 14.87
C LEU A 333 -11.27 -12.90 15.71
N ALA A 334 -11.00 -12.93 17.02
CA ALA A 334 -11.34 -11.84 17.92
C ALA A 334 -10.70 -10.53 17.48
N ALA A 335 -9.39 -10.55 17.19
CA ALA A 335 -8.65 -9.35 16.80
C ALA A 335 -9.11 -8.73 15.47
N TRP A 336 -9.49 -9.54 14.47
CA TRP A 336 -10.07 -9.03 13.23
C TRP A 336 -11.44 -8.41 13.44
N VAL A 337 -12.29 -9.06 14.24
CA VAL A 337 -13.63 -8.55 14.58
C VAL A 337 -13.52 -7.24 15.34
N ASP A 338 -12.61 -7.15 16.30
CA ASP A 338 -12.40 -5.95 17.12
C ASP A 338 -11.85 -4.79 16.28
N ASP A 339 -10.85 -5.02 15.42
CA ASP A 339 -10.30 -3.95 14.57
C ASP A 339 -11.34 -3.46 13.54
N LEU A 340 -12.13 -4.35 12.92
CA LEU A 340 -13.21 -3.94 12.01
C LEU A 340 -14.30 -3.13 12.72
N ARG A 341 -14.74 -3.57 13.91
CA ARG A 341 -15.70 -2.81 14.72
C ARG A 341 -15.13 -1.48 15.18
N GLY A 342 -13.85 -1.45 15.54
CA GLY A 342 -13.12 -0.24 15.92
C GLY A 342 -13.05 0.77 14.79
N VAL A 343 -12.89 0.32 13.54
CA VAL A 343 -13.00 1.20 12.37
C VAL A 343 -14.41 1.79 12.28
N LEU A 344 -15.47 0.97 12.37
CA LEU A 344 -16.86 1.46 12.27
C LEU A 344 -17.24 2.47 13.36
N THR A 345 -16.72 2.31 14.58
CA THR A 345 -17.07 3.18 15.72
C THR A 345 -16.13 4.37 15.92
N GLY A 346 -14.86 4.22 15.52
CA GLY A 346 -13.79 5.18 15.78
C GLY A 346 -13.36 6.00 14.55
N TRP A 347 -13.78 5.60 13.35
CA TRP A 347 -13.53 6.35 12.12
C TRP A 347 -14.84 6.90 11.55
N ASP A 348 -15.03 8.19 11.74
CA ASP A 348 -16.21 8.96 11.35
C ASP A 348 -16.47 8.92 9.83
N LYS A 349 -15.42 8.85 9.02
CA LYS A 349 -15.53 8.80 7.55
C LYS A 349 -15.84 7.43 6.95
N SER A 350 -15.98 6.39 7.77
CA SER A 350 -16.47 5.08 7.28
C SER A 350 -17.89 5.17 6.67
N GLY A 351 -18.60 6.29 6.86
CA GLY A 351 -20.01 6.46 6.51
C GLY A 351 -20.94 5.68 7.45
N PHE A 352 -20.40 5.01 8.46
CA PHE A 352 -21.16 4.10 9.31
C PHE A 352 -22.17 4.81 10.20
N LEU A 353 -21.85 6.01 10.70
CA LEU A 353 -22.77 6.81 11.49
C LEU A 353 -24.04 7.16 10.71
N ALA A 354 -23.90 7.60 9.45
CA ALA A 354 -25.04 7.89 8.57
C ALA A 354 -25.88 6.64 8.27
N ARG A 355 -25.23 5.47 8.23
CA ARG A 355 -25.87 4.16 8.09
C ARG A 355 -26.50 3.64 9.38
N SER A 356 -26.32 4.33 10.51
CA SER A 356 -26.97 4.02 11.78
C SER A 356 -27.88 5.18 12.22
N PRO A 357 -29.09 5.32 11.61
CA PRO A 357 -30.05 6.36 11.98
C PRO A 357 -30.30 6.50 13.50
N PRO A 358 -30.41 5.42 14.29
CA PRO A 358 -30.55 5.56 15.74
C PRO A 358 -29.36 6.30 16.38
N ALA A 359 -28.14 5.97 15.95
CA ALA A 359 -26.94 6.64 16.46
C ALA A 359 -26.80 8.07 15.93
N SER A 360 -27.18 8.35 14.68
CA SER A 360 -27.20 9.70 14.12
C SER A 360 -28.13 10.62 14.92
N ALA A 361 -29.36 10.16 15.18
CA ALA A 361 -30.33 10.92 15.98
C ALA A 361 -29.84 11.16 17.42
N ALA A 362 -29.17 10.19 18.03
CA ALA A 362 -28.53 10.37 19.34
C ALA A 362 -27.37 11.38 19.30
N SER A 363 -26.65 11.47 18.18
CA SER A 363 -25.60 12.46 17.96
C SER A 363 -26.17 13.88 17.86
N GLU A 364 -27.23 14.05 17.06
CA GLU A 364 -27.92 15.33 16.84
C GLU A 364 -28.57 15.88 18.12
N SER A 365 -29.08 14.99 18.98
CA SER A 365 -29.66 15.35 20.28
C SER A 365 -28.63 15.60 21.38
N GLY A 366 -27.32 15.51 21.09
CA GLY A 366 -26.25 15.69 22.08
C GLY A 366 -26.10 14.55 23.09
N ALA A 367 -26.78 13.41 22.88
CA ALA A 367 -26.75 12.25 23.78
C ALA A 367 -25.52 11.37 23.54
N ALA A 368 -24.32 11.90 23.83
CA ALA A 368 -23.03 11.28 23.49
C ALA A 368 -22.85 9.83 23.98
N LYS A 369 -23.34 9.52 25.20
CA LYS A 369 -23.30 8.15 25.75
C LYS A 369 -24.17 7.20 24.92
N LEU A 370 -25.42 7.58 24.67
CA LEU A 370 -26.36 6.80 23.87
C LEU A 370 -25.85 6.60 22.44
N ARG A 371 -25.30 7.65 21.81
CA ARG A 371 -24.64 7.55 20.50
C ARG A 371 -23.57 6.47 20.49
N THR A 372 -22.70 6.46 21.51
CA THR A 372 -21.61 5.48 21.61
C THR A 372 -22.13 4.06 21.77
N GLU A 373 -23.15 3.87 22.62
CA GLU A 373 -23.81 2.57 22.82
C GLU A 373 -24.47 2.04 21.54
N LEU A 374 -25.21 2.90 20.84
CA LEU A 374 -25.89 2.56 19.57
C LEU A 374 -24.90 2.28 18.44
N LEU A 375 -23.83 3.07 18.30
CA LEU A 375 -22.76 2.79 17.33
C LEU A 375 -22.09 1.46 17.62
N SER A 376 -21.78 1.18 18.88
CA SER A 376 -21.17 -0.09 19.28
C SER A 376 -22.10 -1.27 19.00
N ALA A 377 -23.41 -1.14 19.28
CA ALA A 377 -24.41 -2.14 18.96
C ALA A 377 -24.51 -2.38 17.43
N GLY A 378 -24.62 -1.30 16.65
CA GLY A 378 -24.63 -1.38 15.19
C GLY A 378 -23.38 -2.04 14.62
N ALA A 379 -22.18 -1.68 15.12
CA ALA A 379 -20.93 -2.27 14.66
C ALA A 379 -20.87 -3.77 15.00
N ARG A 380 -21.34 -4.18 16.19
CA ARG A 380 -21.47 -5.60 16.56
C ARG A 380 -22.43 -6.37 15.67
N ALA A 381 -23.54 -5.75 15.26
CA ALA A 381 -24.51 -6.34 14.35
C ALA A 381 -23.95 -6.48 12.94
N THR A 382 -23.25 -5.46 12.45
CA THR A 382 -22.66 -5.40 11.10
C THR A 382 -21.51 -6.39 10.95
N VAL A 383 -20.64 -6.50 11.96
CA VAL A 383 -19.47 -7.39 11.95
C VAL A 383 -19.70 -8.54 12.92
N ARG A 384 -19.99 -9.73 12.40
CA ARG A 384 -20.23 -10.95 13.19
C ARG A 384 -19.05 -11.91 13.11
N ALA A 385 -18.68 -12.44 14.27
CA ALA A 385 -17.71 -13.53 14.37
C ALA A 385 -18.39 -14.86 14.05
N VAL A 386 -17.75 -15.70 13.25
CA VAL A 386 -18.20 -17.05 12.91
C VAL A 386 -17.07 -18.03 13.19
N GLU A 387 -17.21 -18.83 14.25
CA GLU A 387 -16.26 -19.89 14.56
C GLU A 387 -16.22 -20.94 13.44
N TYR A 388 -15.03 -21.17 12.92
CA TYR A 388 -14.81 -22.05 11.78
C TYR A 388 -13.37 -22.56 11.74
N ARG A 389 -13.20 -23.89 11.72
CA ARG A 389 -11.91 -24.53 11.51
C ARG A 389 -11.68 -24.79 10.01
N PRO A 390 -10.51 -24.44 9.45
CA PRO A 390 -10.22 -24.67 8.03
C PRO A 390 -10.42 -26.12 7.59
N GLY A 391 -11.29 -26.31 6.59
CA GLY A 391 -11.63 -27.61 6.03
C GLY A 391 -12.78 -28.34 6.75
N ALA A 392 -13.34 -27.76 7.82
CA ALA A 392 -14.58 -28.28 8.39
C ALA A 392 -15.73 -28.17 7.36
N PRO A 393 -16.60 -29.16 7.22
CA PRO A 393 -17.70 -29.11 6.26
C PRO A 393 -18.69 -28.00 6.62
N VAL A 394 -19.14 -27.25 5.61
CA VAL A 394 -20.14 -26.18 5.75
C VAL A 394 -21.23 -26.39 4.71
N GLY A 395 -22.40 -26.87 5.16
CA GLY A 395 -23.54 -27.09 4.27
C GLY A 395 -24.34 -25.81 4.00
N LYS A 396 -25.11 -25.79 2.90
CA LYS A 396 -25.99 -24.67 2.50
C LYS A 396 -26.91 -24.18 3.62
N LYS A 397 -27.45 -25.11 4.42
CA LYS A 397 -28.31 -24.78 5.58
C LYS A 397 -27.58 -23.95 6.64
N ARG A 398 -26.30 -24.25 6.91
CA ARG A 398 -25.50 -23.47 7.85
C ARG A 398 -25.26 -22.06 7.29
N LEU A 399 -24.87 -21.95 6.02
CA LEU A 399 -24.64 -20.65 5.38
C LEU A 399 -25.88 -19.76 5.44
N ALA A 400 -27.04 -20.29 5.01
CA ALA A 400 -28.30 -19.56 5.04
C ALA A 400 -28.65 -19.07 6.45
N ARG A 401 -28.44 -19.90 7.47
CA ARG A 401 -28.67 -19.52 8.87
C ARG A 401 -27.71 -18.41 9.33
N GLU A 402 -26.42 -18.49 8.98
CA GLU A 402 -25.48 -17.42 9.35
C GLU A 402 -25.81 -16.10 8.62
N ASP A 403 -26.29 -16.17 7.38
CA ASP A 403 -26.72 -15.01 6.60
C ASP A 403 -27.96 -14.37 7.20
N GLU A 404 -29.00 -15.17 7.45
CA GLU A 404 -30.25 -14.74 8.11
C GLU A 404 -29.95 -14.09 9.47
N ALA A 405 -29.10 -14.71 10.29
CA ALA A 405 -28.71 -14.14 11.58
C ALA A 405 -27.93 -12.82 11.44
N SER A 406 -27.19 -12.62 10.33
CA SER A 406 -26.49 -11.36 10.07
C SER A 406 -27.47 -10.26 9.69
N TYR A 407 -28.41 -10.56 8.79
CA TYR A 407 -29.44 -9.61 8.40
C TYR A 407 -30.38 -9.24 9.54
N ALA A 408 -30.80 -10.22 10.34
CA ALA A 408 -31.65 -9.99 11.50
C ALA A 408 -30.97 -9.07 12.52
N ALA A 409 -29.68 -9.30 12.82
CA ALA A 409 -28.93 -8.46 13.75
C ALA A 409 -28.82 -7.01 13.27
N VAL A 410 -28.52 -6.80 11.98
CA VAL A 410 -28.41 -5.47 11.38
C VAL A 410 -29.76 -4.75 11.37
N ALA A 411 -30.85 -5.46 11.04
CA ALA A 411 -32.21 -4.92 11.06
C ALA A 411 -32.65 -4.52 12.48
N GLU A 412 -32.39 -5.37 13.47
CA GLU A 412 -32.67 -5.09 14.88
C GLU A 412 -31.89 -3.86 15.39
N ALA A 413 -30.63 -3.72 14.97
CA ALA A 413 -29.82 -2.55 15.30
C ALA A 413 -30.20 -1.29 14.50
N GLY A 414 -31.12 -1.38 13.55
CA GLY A 414 -31.54 -0.28 12.69
C GLY A 414 -30.47 0.22 11.73
N VAL A 415 -29.50 -0.62 11.36
CA VAL A 415 -28.41 -0.26 10.45
C VAL A 415 -28.83 -0.46 8.99
N LYS A 416 -28.55 0.51 8.13
CA LYS A 416 -28.85 0.49 6.69
C LYS A 416 -27.68 -0.10 5.91
N LEU A 417 -27.99 -1.09 5.06
CA LEU A 417 -27.04 -1.73 4.15
C LEU A 417 -27.16 -1.15 2.73
N ASP A 418 -26.10 -1.30 1.95
CA ASP A 418 -26.15 -1.10 0.51
C ASP A 418 -27.00 -2.17 -0.17
N VAL A 419 -27.68 -1.76 -1.23
CA VAL A 419 -28.52 -2.58 -2.08
C VAL A 419 -27.98 -2.56 -3.51
N ASP A 420 -28.24 -3.61 -4.27
CA ASP A 420 -27.93 -3.64 -5.69
C ASP A 420 -28.84 -2.72 -6.52
N ALA A 421 -28.61 -2.65 -7.84
CA ALA A 421 -29.41 -1.85 -8.75
C ALA A 421 -30.90 -2.25 -8.80
N ALA A 422 -31.25 -3.45 -8.36
CA ALA A 422 -32.63 -3.93 -8.24
C ALA A 422 -33.23 -3.67 -6.84
N GLY A 423 -32.48 -3.04 -5.93
CA GLY A 423 -32.90 -2.76 -4.56
C GLY A 423 -32.78 -3.95 -3.62
N ALA A 424 -32.12 -5.04 -4.03
CA ALA A 424 -31.92 -6.21 -3.18
C ALA A 424 -30.68 -6.05 -2.31
N THR A 425 -30.76 -6.48 -1.06
CA THR A 425 -29.63 -6.48 -0.14
C THR A 425 -28.52 -7.40 -0.66
N LEU A 426 -27.29 -6.89 -0.68
CA LEU A 426 -26.13 -7.68 -1.08
C LEU A 426 -25.89 -8.85 -0.11
N PRO A 427 -25.32 -9.99 -0.56
CA PRO A 427 -24.91 -11.08 0.32
C PRO A 427 -23.90 -10.59 1.38
N PRO A 428 -23.74 -11.28 2.52
CA PRO A 428 -22.70 -10.89 3.46
C PRO A 428 -21.30 -11.12 2.87
N ILE A 429 -20.38 -10.18 3.13
CA ILE A 429 -18.96 -10.39 2.91
C ILE A 429 -18.45 -11.41 3.92
N ARG A 430 -17.71 -12.41 3.44
CA ARG A 430 -17.06 -13.41 4.27
C ARG A 430 -15.55 -13.20 4.25
N LEU A 431 -15.01 -12.76 5.38
CA LEU A 431 -13.58 -12.61 5.61
C LEU A 431 -13.06 -13.85 6.33
N PHE A 432 -12.18 -14.61 5.69
CA PHE A 432 -11.56 -15.79 6.27
C PHE A 432 -10.22 -15.42 6.87
N ALA A 433 -10.16 -15.33 8.20
CA ALA A 433 -9.02 -14.87 8.97
C ALA A 433 -7.94 -15.96 9.12
N PHE A 434 -7.28 -16.29 8.01
CA PHE A 434 -6.25 -17.33 7.94
C PHE A 434 -5.03 -16.88 7.11
N GLY A 435 -3.97 -16.45 7.80
CA GLY A 435 -2.70 -16.08 7.18
C GLY A 435 -1.88 -17.25 6.62
N MET A 436 -2.16 -18.49 7.03
CA MET A 436 -1.43 -19.67 6.54
C MET A 436 -2.02 -20.24 5.25
N GLU A 437 -1.19 -20.42 4.22
CA GLU A 437 -1.63 -20.92 2.92
C GLU A 437 -2.31 -22.30 3.00
N LYS A 438 -1.77 -23.22 3.82
CA LYS A 438 -2.38 -24.54 4.06
C LYS A 438 -3.82 -24.43 4.59
N ALA A 439 -4.11 -23.45 5.45
CA ALA A 439 -5.45 -23.19 5.94
C ALA A 439 -6.33 -22.63 4.80
N ARG A 440 -5.83 -21.64 4.05
CA ARG A 440 -6.54 -21.07 2.90
C ARG A 440 -6.93 -22.12 1.86
N ARG A 441 -6.02 -23.01 1.47
CA ARG A 441 -6.31 -24.14 0.56
C ARG A 441 -7.39 -25.08 1.09
N LYS A 442 -7.49 -25.27 2.41
CA LYS A 442 -8.59 -26.05 3.00
C LYS A 442 -9.93 -25.31 2.90
N VAL A 443 -9.94 -24.00 3.17
CA VAL A 443 -11.15 -23.16 3.04
C VAL A 443 -11.64 -23.12 1.59
N ALA A 444 -10.76 -22.88 0.62
CA ALA A 444 -11.12 -22.80 -0.80
C ALA A 444 -11.78 -24.10 -1.31
N ARG A 445 -11.42 -25.27 -0.75
CA ARG A 445 -12.09 -26.54 -1.05
C ARG A 445 -13.48 -26.67 -0.41
N THR A 446 -13.70 -26.02 0.73
CA THR A 446 -14.99 -26.04 1.44
C THR A 446 -16.00 -25.06 0.84
N PHE A 447 -15.53 -23.91 0.35
CA PHE A 447 -16.38 -22.83 -0.19
C PHE A 447 -16.21 -22.75 -1.71
N PRO A 448 -17.14 -23.32 -2.50
CA PRO A 448 -17.09 -23.24 -3.96
C PRO A 448 -17.09 -21.77 -4.41
N ARG A 449 -16.44 -21.47 -5.54
CA ARG A 449 -16.29 -20.11 -6.12
C ARG A 449 -15.39 -19.15 -5.36
N PHE A 450 -14.65 -19.60 -4.34
CA PHE A 450 -13.63 -18.75 -3.72
C PHE A 450 -12.63 -18.18 -4.74
N ASP A 451 -12.25 -19.00 -5.73
CA ASP A 451 -11.32 -18.61 -6.80
C ASP A 451 -12.02 -18.16 -8.10
N ALA A 452 -13.36 -18.14 -8.13
CA ALA A 452 -14.08 -17.69 -9.31
C ALA A 452 -13.95 -16.16 -9.44
N ARG A 453 -13.69 -15.67 -10.65
CA ARG A 453 -13.63 -14.24 -10.98
C ARG A 453 -14.94 -13.48 -10.71
N GLU A 454 -16.00 -14.20 -10.32
CA GLU A 454 -17.39 -13.72 -10.25
C GLU A 454 -17.87 -13.36 -8.84
N GLY A 455 -17.02 -13.41 -7.79
CA GLY A 455 -17.47 -13.12 -6.42
C GLY A 455 -16.49 -12.31 -5.59
N ASP A 456 -16.73 -11.00 -5.45
CA ASP A 456 -16.09 -10.14 -4.46
C ASP A 456 -16.66 -10.33 -3.03
N ASP A 457 -17.37 -11.45 -2.79
CA ASP A 457 -18.05 -11.72 -1.52
C ASP A 457 -17.20 -12.52 -0.53
N HIS A 458 -16.09 -13.12 -0.97
CA HIS A 458 -15.22 -13.94 -0.14
C HIS A 458 -13.79 -13.43 -0.23
N TRP A 459 -13.17 -13.18 0.93
CA TRP A 459 -11.81 -12.66 1.02
C TRP A 459 -11.00 -13.42 2.04
N PHE A 460 -9.73 -13.67 1.75
CA PHE A 460 -8.78 -14.07 2.79
C PHE A 460 -8.20 -12.83 3.43
N VAL A 461 -8.10 -12.87 4.76
CA VAL A 461 -7.47 -11.83 5.54
C VAL A 461 -6.40 -12.45 6.45
N GLY A 462 -5.25 -11.78 6.58
CA GLY A 462 -4.02 -12.32 7.17
C GLY A 462 -3.54 -11.59 8.41
#